data_AF-A0A2V9JH89-F1
#
_entry.id   AF-A0A2V9JH89-F1
#
_cell.length_a   1.000
_cell.length_b   1.000
_cell.length_c   1.000
_cell.angle_alpha   90.00
_cell.angle_beta   90.00
_cell.angle_gamma   90.00
#
_symmetry.space_group_name_H-M   'P 1'
#
loop_
_entity.id
_entity.type
_entity.pdbx_description
1 polymer ?
#
loop_
_entity_poly.entity_id
_entity_poly.type
_entity_poly.pdbx_seq_one_letter_code
_entity_poly.pdbx_strand_id
1 'polypeptide(L)' 'QYPNMFVSKLADSDAEATETLVWLDFARDCEYLSQEHHRELTAGYEEVGRMLNGMIRHPERFTS' A
#
# COMPACT_ATOMS: atom_id res chain seq x y z
N GLN A 1 4.31 14.12 -20.93
CA GLN A 1 4.15 13.64 -19.55
C GLN A 1 4.75 12.25 -19.52
N TYR A 2 5.75 11.97 -18.68
CA TYR A 2 6.47 10.69 -18.71
C TYR A 2 5.70 9.63 -17.92
N PRO A 3 5.13 8.59 -18.55
CA PRO A 3 4.42 7.50 -17.86
C PRO A 3 5.28 6.86 -16.76
N ASN A 4 6.60 6.86 -16.96
CA ASN A 4 7.59 6.35 -16.02
C ASN A 4 7.57 7.06 -14.67
N MET A 5 7.26 8.36 -14.62
CA MET A 5 7.21 9.09 -13.34
C MET A 5 5.97 8.68 -12.54
N PHE A 6 4.82 8.57 -13.19
CA PHE A 6 3.58 8.11 -12.55
C PHE A 6 3.75 6.70 -11.99
N VAL A 7 4.25 5.76 -12.79
CA VAL A 7 4.52 4.39 -12.35
C VAL A 7 5.56 4.36 -11.23
N SER A 8 6.63 5.15 -11.30
CA SER A 8 7.64 5.24 -10.23
C SER A 8 7.02 5.69 -8.91
N LYS A 9 6.15 6.70 -8.94
CA LYS A 9 5.48 7.19 -7.72
C LYS A 9 4.54 6.16 -7.12
N LEU A 10 3.84 5.40 -7.94
CA LEU A 10 2.99 4.31 -7.45
C LEU A 10 3.81 3.17 -6.85
N ALA A 11 4.97 2.85 -7.43
CA ALA A 11 5.88 1.86 -6.86
C ALA A 11 6.47 2.33 -5.52
N ASP A 12 6.81 3.61 -5.39
CA ASP A 12 7.23 4.21 -4.12
C ASP A 12 6.11 4.05 -3.07
N SER A 13 4.86 4.38 -3.43
CA SER A 13 3.71 4.23 -2.52
C SER A 13 3.40 2.77 -2.15
N ASP A 14 3.60 1.81 -3.05
CA ASP A 14 3.42 0.37 -2.77
C ASP A 14 4.48 -0.13 -1.78
N ALA A 15 5.72 0.37 -1.88
CA ALA A 15 6.78 0.11 -0.93
C ALA A 15 6.48 0.70 0.46
N GLU A 16 6.03 1.97 0.52
CA GLU A 16 5.63 2.64 1.77
C GLU A 16 4.44 1.93 2.46
N ALA A 17 3.47 1.45 1.67
CA ALA A 17 2.34 0.65 2.16
C ALA A 17 2.82 -0.69 2.75
N THR A 18 3.76 -1.36 2.09
CA THR A 18 4.38 -2.60 2.57
C THR A 18 5.16 -2.36 3.87
N GLU A 19 5.90 -1.26 3.97
CA GLU A 19 6.58 -0.89 5.21
C GLU A 19 5.59 -0.64 6.35
N THR A 20 4.46 0.01 6.06
CA THR A 20 3.41 0.24 7.06
C THR A 20 2.82 -1.06 7.60
N LEU A 21 2.63 -2.08 6.76
CA LEU A 21 2.19 -3.40 7.20
C LEU A 21 3.16 -4.02 8.22
N VAL A 22 4.47 -3.87 8.01
CA VAL A 22 5.50 -4.31 8.98
C VAL A 22 5.37 -3.55 10.31
N TRP A 23 5.09 -2.25 10.27
CA TRP A 23 4.85 -1.46 11.48
C TRP A 23 3.57 -1.85 12.22
N LEU A 24 2.52 -2.27 11.49
CA LEU A 24 1.31 -2.80 12.11
C LEU A 24 1.59 -4.13 12.84
N ASP A 25 2.36 -5.03 12.22
CA ASP A 25 2.79 -6.27 12.88
C ASP A 25 3.60 -5.99 14.15
N PHE A 26 4.57 -5.07 14.08
CA PHE A 26 5.34 -4.66 15.25
C PHE A 26 4.47 -4.06 16.36
N ALA A 27 3.53 -3.16 16.00
CA ALA A 27 2.64 -2.54 16.97
C ALA A 27 1.71 -3.56 17.64
N ARG A 28 1.24 -4.58 16.90
CA ARG A 28 0.48 -5.70 17.46
C ARG A 28 1.34 -6.53 18.42
N ASP A 29 2.54 -6.91 18.00
CA ASP A 29 3.43 -7.79 18.77
C ASP A 29 3.95 -7.12 20.05
N CYS A 30 4.04 -5.80 20.06
CA CYS A 30 4.34 -5.00 21.25
C CYS A 30 3.09 -4.57 22.04
N GLU A 31 1.92 -5.15 21.73
CA GLU A 31 0.64 -4.89 22.41
C GLU A 31 0.14 -3.43 22.37
N TYR A 32 0.70 -2.60 21.49
CA TYR A 32 0.22 -1.24 21.21
C TYR A 32 -1.04 -1.22 20.35
N LEU A 33 -1.30 -2.30 19.62
CA LEU A 33 -2.45 -2.46 18.73
C LEU A 33 -3.18 -3.76 19.03
N SER A 34 -4.50 -3.71 19.17
CA SER A 34 -5.31 -4.93 19.36
C SER A 34 -5.29 -5.80 18.10
N GLN A 35 -5.50 -7.11 18.28
CA GLN A 35 -5.60 -8.03 17.15
C GLN A 35 -6.73 -7.68 16.17
N GLU A 36 -7.84 -7.10 16.66
CA GLU A 36 -8.97 -6.63 15.85
C GLU A 36 -8.56 -5.44 14.98
N HIS A 37 -8.03 -4.37 15.59
CA HIS A 37 -7.58 -3.20 14.83
C HIS A 37 -6.43 -3.53 13.87
N HIS A 38 -5.51 -4.43 14.26
CA HIS A 38 -4.46 -4.93 13.37
C HIS A 38 -5.04 -5.55 12.11
N ARG A 39 -6.06 -6.41 12.23
CA ARG A 39 -6.71 -7.06 11.09
C ARG A 39 -7.42 -6.07 10.20
N GLU A 40 -8.17 -5.13 10.78
CA GLU A 40 -8.89 -4.09 10.04
C GLU A 40 -7.93 -3.22 9.22
N LEU A 41 -6.86 -2.73 9.85
CA LEU A 41 -5.87 -1.89 9.18
C LEU A 41 -5.09 -2.67 8.11
N THR A 42 -4.69 -3.91 8.40
CA THR A 42 -4.00 -4.79 7.45
C THR A 42 -4.87 -5.03 6.22
N ALA A 43 -6.15 -5.38 6.39
CA ALA A 43 -7.07 -5.60 5.28
C ALA A 43 -7.25 -4.33 4.41
N GLY A 44 -7.26 -3.15 5.04
CA GLY A 44 -7.29 -1.87 4.33
C GLY A 44 -6.04 -1.64 3.49
N TYR A 45 -4.85 -1.87 4.04
CA TYR A 45 -3.58 -1.74 3.31
C TYR A 45 -3.45 -2.75 2.17
N GLU A 46 -3.95 -3.98 2.34
CA GLU A 46 -4.01 -4.97 1.26
C GLU A 46 -4.92 -4.51 0.11
N GLU A 47 -6.04 -3.83 0.40
CA GLU A 47 -6.89 -3.24 -0.63
C GLU A 47 -6.20 -2.11 -1.38
N VAL A 48 -5.51 -1.22 -0.66
CA VAL A 48 -4.69 -0.17 -1.26
C VAL A 48 -3.61 -0.76 -2.18
N GLY A 49 -2.90 -1.79 -1.74
CA GLY A 49 -1.89 -2.48 -2.56
C GLY A 49 -2.49 -3.06 -3.86
N ARG A 50 -3.69 -3.65 -3.80
CA ARG A 50 -4.39 -4.13 -5.00
C ARG A 50 -4.72 -2.99 -5.96
N MET A 51 -5.15 -1.83 -5.45
CA MET A 51 -5.43 -0.64 -6.27
C MET A 51 -4.16 -0.09 -6.92
N LEU A 52 -3.08 0.07 -6.15
CA LEU A 52 -1.77 0.53 -6.62
C LEU A 52 -1.24 -0.39 -7.72
N ASN A 53 -1.29 -1.70 -7.49
CA ASN A 53 -0.87 -2.68 -8.50
C ASN A 53 -1.70 -2.58 -9.78
N GLY A 54 -3.02 -2.38 -9.68
CA GLY A 54 -3.90 -2.17 -10.82
C GLY A 54 -3.52 -0.93 -11.63
N MET A 55 -3.19 0.18 -10.97
CA MET A 55 -2.74 1.41 -11.61
C MET A 55 -1.34 1.27 -12.25
N ILE A 56 -0.42 0.54 -11.62
CA ILE A 56 0.92 0.24 -12.16
C ILE A 56 0.83 -0.61 -13.43
N ARG A 57 -0.09 -1.58 -13.47
CA ARG A 57 -0.29 -2.46 -14.64
C ARG A 57 -0.99 -1.78 -15.80
N HIS A 58 -1.83 -0.78 -15.52
CA HIS A 58 -2.65 -0.08 -16.50
C HIS A 58 -2.54 1.45 -16.37
N PRO A 59 -1.33 2.04 -16.43
CA PRO A 59 -1.13 3.46 -16.18
C PRO A 59 -1.84 4.33 -17.23
N GLU A 60 -2.05 3.83 -18.46
CA GLU A 60 -2.75 4.50 -19.54
C GLU A 60 -4.21 4.87 -19.21
N ARG A 61 -4.81 4.21 -18.22
CA ARG A 61 -6.17 4.52 -17.75
C ARG A 61 -6.21 5.73 -16.81
N PHE A 62 -5.05 6.19 -16.34
CA PHE A 62 -4.90 7.22 -15.29
C PHE A 62 -4.02 8.39 -15.72
N THR A 63 -3.31 8.29 -16.84
CA THR A 63 -2.44 9.34 -17.38
C THR A 63 -2.89 9.78 -18.76
N SER A 64 -3.03 11.09 -18.97
CA SER A 64 -3.38 11.74 -20.26
C SER A 64 -2.16 12.25 -21.04
#